data_AF-A0A673W1W6-F1
#
_entry.id   AF-A0A673W1W6-F1
#
_cell.length_a   1.000
_cell.length_b   1.000
_cell.length_c   1.000
_cell.angle_alpha   90.00
_cell.angle_beta   90.00
_cell.angle_gamma   90.00
#
_symmetry.space_group_name_H-M   'P 1'
#
loop_
_entity.id
_entity.type
_entity.pdbx_description
1 polymer ?
#
loop_
_entity_poly.entity_id
_entity_poly.type
_entity_poly.pdbx_seq_one_letter_code
_entity_poly.pdbx_strand_id
1 'polypeptide(L)'
;LCREEAAELSSLKPQLEELGVPLYAVVKEDIGTEIQNFRPYFNGEIFMDEKRCFYGPRERKMGLLAFLRLGVWMNGLRAFKNGFLGNVFGEGFVLGGVFVIGAGQQGVLLEHREMEFGDKVNILDVLKAARKVQTELVSLEKK
;
A
#
# COMPACT_ATOMS: atom_id res chain seq x y z
N LEU A 1 -0.81 4.10 11.00
CA LEU A 1 0.17 4.20 9.90
C LEU A 1 -0.43 3.61 8.62
N CYS A 2 -0.77 2.32 8.58
CA CYS A 2 -1.41 1.72 7.38
C CYS A 2 -2.70 2.43 6.93
N ARG A 3 -3.54 2.90 7.86
CA ARG A 3 -4.76 3.68 7.54
C ARG A 3 -4.47 5.02 6.89
N GLU A 4 -3.37 5.67 7.27
CA GLU A 4 -2.95 6.96 6.68
C GLU A 4 -2.55 6.76 5.22
N GLU A 5 -1.71 5.76 4.95
CA GLU A 5 -1.29 5.42 3.58
C GLU A 5 -2.47 4.95 2.73
N ALA A 6 -3.36 4.13 3.28
CA ALA A 6 -4.56 3.67 2.58
C ALA A 6 -5.47 4.82 2.14
N ALA A 7 -5.66 5.82 3.01
CA ALA A 7 -6.47 6.99 2.70
C ALA A 7 -5.81 7.85 1.62
N GLU A 8 -4.49 8.04 1.68
CA GLU A 8 -3.74 8.76 0.65
C GLU A 8 -3.78 8.05 -0.71
N LEU A 9 -3.56 6.74 -0.76
CA LEU A 9 -3.67 5.95 -2.00
C LEU A 9 -5.11 5.97 -2.54
N SER A 10 -6.10 5.93 -1.66
CA SER A 10 -7.51 6.02 -2.03
C SER A 10 -7.89 7.37 -2.63
N SER A 11 -7.17 8.44 -2.27
CA SER A 11 -7.37 9.76 -2.88
C SER A 11 -6.98 9.80 -4.36
N LEU A 12 -6.14 8.85 -4.82
CA LEU A 12 -5.76 8.72 -6.23
C LEU A 12 -6.76 7.94 -7.07
N LYS A 13 -7.77 7.32 -6.45
CA LYS A 13 -8.70 6.42 -7.14
C LYS A 13 -9.33 7.04 -8.40
N PRO A 14 -9.85 8.30 -8.39
CA PRO A 14 -10.41 8.90 -9.60
C PRO A 14 -9.39 8.99 -10.74
N GLN A 15 -8.16 9.42 -10.46
CA GLN A 15 -7.11 9.52 -11.47
C GLN A 15 -6.64 8.14 -11.97
N LEU A 16 -6.66 7.12 -11.11
CA LEU A 16 -6.34 5.76 -11.50
C LEU A 16 -7.43 5.15 -12.39
N GLU A 17 -8.70 5.41 -12.08
CA GLU A 17 -9.86 4.98 -12.89
C GLU A 17 -9.86 5.63 -14.29
N GLU A 18 -9.53 6.92 -14.38
CA GLU A 18 -9.32 7.60 -15.68
C GLU A 18 -8.20 6.94 -16.51
N LEU A 19 -7.19 6.41 -15.82
CA LEU A 19 -6.10 5.66 -16.45
C LEU A 19 -6.44 4.19 -16.71
N GLY A 20 -7.62 3.71 -16.29
CA GLY A 20 -7.99 2.30 -16.37
C GLY A 20 -7.13 1.38 -15.49
N VAL A 21 -6.49 1.93 -14.46
CA VAL A 21 -5.64 1.20 -13.52
C VAL A 21 -6.44 0.91 -12.24
N PRO A 22 -6.76 -0.35 -11.92
CA PRO A 22 -7.50 -0.66 -10.71
C PRO A 22 -6.63 -0.50 -9.44
N LEU A 23 -7.27 -0.20 -8.32
CA LEU A 23 -6.61 -0.06 -7.01
C LEU A 23 -7.03 -1.21 -6.08
N TYR A 24 -6.04 -1.97 -5.61
CA TYR A 24 -6.24 -3.14 -4.75
C TYR A 24 -5.39 -3.07 -3.48
N ALA A 25 -5.94 -3.57 -2.38
CA ALA A 25 -5.21 -3.83 -1.14
C ALA A 25 -5.21 -5.32 -0.86
N VAL A 26 -4.07 -5.84 -0.40
CA VAL A 26 -3.93 -7.22 0.03
C VAL A 26 -3.61 -7.23 1.53
N VAL A 27 -4.40 -7.96 2.31
CA VAL A 27 -4.25 -8.07 3.76
C VAL A 27 -3.97 -9.53 4.16
N LYS A 28 -3.18 -9.73 5.22
CA LYS A 28 -2.76 -11.06 5.70
C LYS A 28 -3.67 -11.67 6.76
N GLU A 29 -4.49 -10.84 7.41
CA GLU A 29 -5.24 -11.17 8.62
C GLU A 29 -6.63 -10.54 8.52
N ASP A 30 -7.67 -11.33 8.81
CA ASP A 30 -9.01 -10.84 9.11
C ASP A 30 -9.33 -11.20 10.56
N ILE A 31 -8.65 -10.52 11.50
CA ILE A 31 -8.86 -10.76 12.93
C ILE A 31 -9.98 -9.84 13.40
N GLY A 32 -11.15 -10.42 13.70
CA GLY A 32 -12.28 -9.72 14.29
C GLY A 32 -12.90 -8.69 13.34
N THR A 33 -12.65 -7.41 13.58
CA THR A 33 -13.19 -6.29 12.77
C THR A 33 -12.10 -5.51 12.01
N GLU A 34 -10.89 -6.06 11.87
CA GLU A 34 -9.77 -5.34 11.25
C GLU A 34 -10.07 -4.88 9.82
N ILE A 35 -10.59 -5.75 8.96
CA ILE A 35 -10.97 -5.39 7.58
C ILE A 35 -12.11 -4.36 7.59
N GLN A 36 -13.11 -4.53 8.47
CA GLN A 36 -14.22 -3.58 8.60
C GLN A 36 -13.73 -2.20 9.05
N ASN A 37 -12.74 -2.13 9.93
CA ASN A 37 -12.13 -0.89 10.41
C ASN A 37 -11.16 -0.28 9.40
N PHE A 38 -10.62 -1.08 8.48
CA PHE A 38 -9.73 -0.62 7.42
C PHE A 38 -10.52 -0.08 6.22
N ARG A 39 -11.68 -0.68 5.92
CA ARG A 39 -12.53 -0.34 4.76
C ARG A 39 -12.83 1.16 4.61
N PRO A 40 -13.15 1.94 5.66
CA PRO A 40 -13.40 3.38 5.52
C PRO A 40 -12.22 4.19 4.98
N TYR A 41 -11.01 3.65 5.07
CA TYR A 41 -9.78 4.30 4.61
C TYR A 41 -9.35 3.82 3.24
N PHE A 42 -9.95 2.74 2.71
CA PHE A 42 -9.54 2.15 1.43
C PHE A 42 -10.70 1.99 0.45
N ASN A 43 -10.68 2.83 -0.60
CA ASN A 43 -11.75 2.89 -1.60
C ASN A 43 -11.63 1.83 -2.71
N GLY A 44 -10.50 1.11 -2.78
CA GLY A 44 -10.27 0.01 -3.73
C GLY A 44 -10.88 -1.32 -3.28
N GLU A 45 -10.64 -2.40 -4.01
CA GLU A 45 -11.00 -3.76 -3.54
C GLU A 45 -9.95 -4.27 -2.56
N ILE A 46 -10.39 -5.02 -1.54
CA ILE A 46 -9.53 -5.58 -0.50
C ILE A 46 -9.58 -7.10 -0.64
N PHE A 47 -8.42 -7.72 -0.78
CA PHE A 47 -8.24 -9.16 -0.88
C PHE A 47 -7.53 -9.70 0.35
N MET A 48 -7.95 -10.87 0.80
CA MET A 48 -7.31 -11.60 1.88
C MET A 48 -6.33 -12.62 1.30
N ASP A 49 -5.06 -12.53 1.69
CA ASP A 49 -4.03 -13.49 1.35
C ASP A 49 -3.74 -14.41 2.53
N GLU A 50 -4.62 -15.39 2.74
CA GLU A 50 -4.54 -16.36 3.83
C GLU A 50 -3.22 -17.14 3.84
N LYS A 51 -2.65 -17.39 2.66
CA LYS A 51 -1.39 -18.13 2.47
C LYS A 51 -0.16 -17.23 2.58
N ARG A 52 -0.35 -15.90 2.69
CA ARG A 52 0.70 -14.88 2.73
C ARG A 52 1.67 -14.94 1.55
N CYS A 53 1.22 -15.42 0.39
CA CYS A 53 2.04 -15.52 -0.82
C CYS A 53 2.58 -14.17 -1.31
N PHE A 54 1.80 -13.09 -1.19
CA PHE A 54 2.19 -11.73 -1.56
C PHE A 54 3.24 -11.12 -0.62
N TYR A 55 3.43 -11.70 0.56
CA TYR A 55 4.45 -11.28 1.53
C TYR A 55 5.82 -11.93 1.25
N GLY A 56 5.89 -12.76 0.20
CA GLY A 56 7.10 -13.43 -0.25
C GLY A 56 7.50 -14.63 0.63
N PRO A 57 8.53 -15.38 0.22
CA PRO A 57 9.01 -16.54 0.98
C PRO A 57 9.58 -16.16 2.36
N ARG A 58 9.91 -14.88 2.55
CA ARG A 58 10.40 -14.33 3.81
C ARG A 58 9.72 -13.00 4.10
N GLU A 59 8.81 -13.03 5.06
CA GLU A 59 8.11 -11.84 5.55
C GLU A 59 9.11 -10.81 6.11
N ARG A 60 8.91 -9.54 5.74
CA ARG A 60 9.65 -8.42 6.32
C ARG A 60 8.94 -8.01 7.61
N LYS A 61 9.59 -8.25 8.75
CA LYS A 61 9.06 -7.89 10.07
C LYS A 61 10.02 -6.99 10.80
N MET A 62 9.49 -6.05 11.56
CA MET A 62 10.26 -5.37 12.61
C MET A 62 9.73 -5.79 13.97
N GLY A 63 10.63 -6.17 14.89
CA GLY A 63 10.26 -6.44 16.27
C GLY A 63 10.14 -5.15 17.10
N LEU A 64 10.03 -5.31 18.42
CA LEU A 64 9.91 -4.20 19.37
C LEU A 64 11.03 -3.15 19.27
N LEU A 65 12.22 -3.53 18.78
CA LEU A 65 13.32 -2.58 18.56
C LEU A 65 13.00 -1.51 17.49
N ALA A 66 11.95 -1.68 16.69
CA ALA A 66 11.46 -0.66 15.77
C ALA A 66 11.15 0.66 16.48
N PHE A 67 10.64 0.59 17.71
CA PHE A 67 10.29 1.76 18.52
C PHE A 67 11.52 2.53 19.04
N LEU A 68 12.75 2.06 18.81
CA LEU A 68 13.96 2.86 19.06
C LEU A 68 14.30 3.77 17.87
N ARG A 69 13.69 3.55 16.69
CA ARG A 69 13.94 4.38 15.52
C ARG A 69 13.16 5.69 15.60
N LEU A 70 13.87 6.80 15.48
CA LEU A 70 13.27 8.14 15.49
C LEU A 70 12.23 8.33 14.38
N GLY A 71 12.45 7.73 13.20
CA GLY A 71 11.53 7.85 12.08
C GLY A 71 10.16 7.23 12.34
N VAL A 72 10.09 6.10 13.06
CA VAL A 72 8.82 5.49 13.51
C VAL A 72 8.01 6.46 14.39
N TRP A 73 8.67 7.18 15.30
CA TRP A 73 8.01 8.20 16.12
C TRP A 73 7.55 9.41 15.32
N MET A 74 8.37 9.88 14.38
CA MET A 74 8.01 10.99 13.48
C MET A 74 6.82 10.62 12.60
N ASN A 75 6.80 9.40 12.05
CA ASN A 75 5.70 8.86 11.26
C ASN A 75 4.42 8.74 12.11
N GLY A 76 4.54 8.25 13.35
CA GLY A 76 3.43 8.19 14.31
C GLY A 76 2.84 9.57 14.61
N LEU A 77 3.69 10.57 14.89
CA LEU A 77 3.26 11.93 15.16
C LEU A 77 2.58 12.56 13.93
N ARG A 78 3.11 12.31 12.72
CA ARG A 78 2.51 12.75 11.46
C ARG A 78 1.11 12.19 11.28
N ALA A 79 0.96 10.87 11.42
CA ALA A 79 -0.34 10.21 11.29
C ALA A 79 -1.35 10.73 12.31
N PHE A 80 -0.92 10.92 13.57
CA PHE A 80 -1.76 11.48 14.62
C PHE A 80 -2.23 12.91 14.29
N LYS A 81 -1.32 13.78 13.82
CA LYS A 81 -1.66 15.15 13.37
C LYS A 81 -2.67 15.14 12.22
N ASN A 82 -2.61 14.12 11.36
CA ASN A 82 -3.53 13.92 10.25
C ASN A 82 -4.84 13.20 10.66
N GLY A 83 -5.08 12.99 11.95
CA GLY A 83 -6.32 12.40 12.48
C GLY A 83 -6.36 10.87 12.46
N PHE A 84 -5.26 10.20 12.17
CA PHE A 84 -5.18 8.74 12.17
C PHE A 84 -4.74 8.21 13.54
N LEU A 85 -5.65 7.51 14.22
CA LEU A 85 -5.33 6.78 15.44
C LEU A 85 -4.66 5.43 15.13
N GLY A 86 -3.65 5.09 15.91
CA GLY A 86 -2.99 3.79 15.85
C GLY A 86 -3.95 2.66 16.20
N ASN A 87 -3.82 1.53 15.52
CA ASN A 87 -4.49 0.29 15.91
C ASN A 87 -3.44 -0.63 16.55
N VAL A 88 -3.75 -1.18 17.72
CA VAL A 88 -2.89 -2.14 18.44
C VAL A 88 -3.38 -3.60 18.30
N PHE A 89 -4.49 -3.82 17.59
CA PHE A 89 -5.01 -5.14 17.30
C PHE A 89 -4.38 -5.71 16.02
N GLY A 90 -3.89 -6.96 16.09
CA GLY A 90 -3.23 -7.69 15.00
C GLY A 90 -1.76 -8.02 15.29
N GLU A 91 -1.07 -8.73 14.38
CA GLU A 91 0.37 -9.02 14.53
C GLU A 91 1.19 -7.73 14.58
N GLY A 92 0.81 -6.70 13.81
CA GLY A 92 1.39 -5.34 13.88
C GLY A 92 2.86 -5.18 13.47
N PHE A 93 3.57 -6.28 13.20
CA PHE A 93 5.02 -6.25 12.98
C PHE A 93 5.45 -6.40 11.51
N VAL A 94 4.56 -6.82 10.63
CA VAL A 94 4.83 -7.02 9.20
C VAL A 94 4.86 -5.68 8.47
N LEU A 95 5.92 -5.44 7.70
CA LEU A 95 6.09 -4.27 6.85
C LEU A 95 5.33 -4.42 5.53
N GLY A 96 4.71 -3.33 5.10
CA GLY A 96 3.94 -3.24 3.87
C GLY A 96 4.78 -2.92 2.63
N GLY A 97 4.07 -2.70 1.54
CA GLY A 97 4.65 -2.23 0.29
C GLY A 97 3.56 -1.84 -0.70
N VAL A 98 3.94 -1.04 -1.68
CA VAL A 98 3.07 -0.58 -2.76
C VAL A 98 3.72 -0.91 -4.09
N PHE A 99 2.93 -1.47 -5.00
CA PHE A 99 3.37 -1.87 -6.33
C PHE A 99 2.49 -1.22 -7.38
N VAL A 100 3.11 -0.75 -8.46
CA VAL A 100 2.39 -0.47 -9.71
C VAL A 100 2.84 -1.50 -10.73
N ILE A 101 1.89 -2.33 -11.16
CA ILE A 101 2.14 -3.44 -12.07
C ILE A 101 1.67 -3.01 -13.46
N GLY A 102 2.58 -3.05 -14.43
CA GLY A 102 2.29 -2.75 -15.82
C GLY A 102 1.54 -3.89 -16.51
N ALA A 103 0.92 -3.58 -17.65
CA ALA A 103 0.15 -4.55 -18.39
C ALA A 103 1.03 -5.52 -19.19
N GLY A 104 0.59 -6.77 -19.33
CA GLY A 104 1.31 -7.77 -20.14
C GLY A 104 2.74 -8.00 -19.64
N GLN A 105 3.74 -7.68 -20.49
CA GLN A 105 5.16 -7.93 -20.21
C GLN A 105 5.91 -6.71 -19.61
N GLN A 106 5.19 -5.65 -19.24
CA GLN A 106 5.79 -4.44 -18.66
C GLN A 106 6.40 -4.67 -17.27
N GLY A 107 5.96 -5.70 -16.55
CA GLY A 107 6.46 -6.03 -15.22
C GLY A 107 6.08 -5.00 -14.16
N VAL A 108 6.97 -4.78 -13.18
CA VAL A 108 6.73 -3.86 -12.07
C VAL A 108 7.29 -2.48 -12.42
N LEU A 109 6.42 -1.48 -12.50
CA LEU A 109 6.77 -0.10 -12.86
C LEU A 109 7.13 0.78 -11.65
N LEU A 110 6.64 0.39 -10.47
CA LEU A 110 7.00 0.99 -9.19
C LEU A 110 6.98 -0.12 -8.14
N GLU A 111 8.01 -0.14 -7.31
CA GLU A 111 8.07 -0.95 -6.09
C GLU A 111 8.50 -0.04 -4.94
N HIS A 112 7.60 0.15 -3.98
CA HIS A 112 7.90 0.78 -2.71
C HIS A 112 7.83 -0.28 -1.62
N ARG A 113 8.96 -0.52 -0.96
CA ARG A 113 9.07 -1.45 0.15
C ARG A 113 9.25 -0.61 1.41
N GLU A 114 8.24 -0.64 2.29
CA GLU A 114 8.31 0.06 3.58
C GLU A 114 9.57 -0.39 4.34
N MET A 115 10.44 0.57 4.68
CA MET A 115 11.69 0.31 5.39
C MET A 115 11.53 0.33 6.91
N GLU A 116 10.51 1.03 7.39
CA GLU A 116 10.08 1.10 8.77
C GLU A 116 8.62 1.51 8.88
N PHE A 117 8.00 1.30 10.04
CA PHE A 117 6.59 1.61 10.21
C PHE A 117 6.25 3.07 9.85
N GLY A 118 5.31 3.22 8.92
CA GLY A 118 4.82 4.49 8.40
C GLY A 118 5.71 5.14 7.35
N ASP A 119 6.69 4.41 6.80
CA ASP A 119 7.44 4.78 5.59
C ASP A 119 6.57 4.56 4.35
N LYS A 120 5.80 5.60 4.01
CA LYS A 120 4.78 5.57 2.95
C LYS A 120 5.39 5.80 1.58
N VAL A 121 4.73 5.25 0.55
CA VAL A 121 5.05 5.59 -0.84
C VAL A 121 4.73 7.06 -1.14
N ASN A 122 5.49 7.66 -2.06
CA ASN A 122 5.14 8.95 -2.65
C ASN A 122 4.01 8.80 -3.68
N ILE A 123 2.85 9.41 -3.41
CA ILE A 123 1.67 9.36 -4.29
C ILE A 123 1.91 9.91 -5.70
N LEU A 124 2.84 10.85 -5.87
CA LEU A 124 3.19 11.39 -7.19
C LEU A 124 3.95 10.36 -8.02
N ASP A 125 4.78 9.54 -7.39
CA ASP A 125 5.50 8.45 -8.05
C ASP A 125 4.54 7.32 -8.46
N VAL A 126 3.53 7.03 -7.63
CA VAL A 126 2.43 6.12 -7.97
C VAL A 126 1.69 6.61 -9.22
N LEU A 127 1.26 7.86 -9.24
CA LEU A 127 0.52 8.42 -10.38
C LEU A 127 1.40 8.46 -11.65
N LYS A 128 2.68 8.80 -11.52
CA LYS A 128 3.63 8.79 -12.63
C LYS A 128 3.83 7.38 -13.20
N ALA A 129 3.92 6.37 -12.34
CA ALA A 129 4.03 4.98 -12.76
C ALA A 129 2.72 4.49 -13.41
N ALA A 130 1.55 4.84 -12.86
CA ALA A 130 0.26 4.48 -13.42
C ALA A 130 0.06 5.02 -14.86
N ARG A 131 0.52 6.25 -15.14
CA ARG A 131 0.48 6.82 -16.51
C ARG A 131 1.31 6.05 -17.53
N LYS A 132 2.37 5.35 -17.09
CA LYS A 132 3.18 4.53 -17.99
C LYS A 132 2.44 3.26 -18.44
N VAL A 133 1.54 2.73 -17.61
CA VAL A 133 0.74 1.54 -17.92
C VAL A 133 -0.01 1.72 -19.25
N GLN A 134 -0.73 2.83 -19.41
CA GLN A 134 -1.45 3.15 -20.65
C GLN A 134 -0.53 3.41 -21.85
N THR A 135 0.56 4.15 -21.64
CA THR A 135 1.44 4.57 -22.73
C THR A 135 1.98 3.37 -23.51
N GLU A 136 2.36 2.32 -22.77
CA GLU A 136 2.90 1.11 -23.36
C GLU A 136 1.81 0.12 -23.83
N LEU A 137 0.62 0.13 -23.23
CA LEU A 137 -0.55 -0.60 -23.74
C LEU A 137 -0.90 -0.17 -25.18
N VAL A 138 -1.02 1.14 -25.41
CA VAL A 138 -1.29 1.71 -26.74
C VAL A 138 -0.17 1.38 -27.74
N SER A 139 1.07 1.21 -27.26
CA SER A 139 2.20 0.82 -28.11
C SER A 139 2.17 -0.66 -28.51
N LEU A 140 1.60 -1.53 -27.66
CA LEU A 140 1.44 -2.96 -27.92
C LEU A 140 0.27 -3.23 -28.86
N GLU A 141 -0.85 -2.52 -28.71
CA GLU A 141 -2.00 -2.64 -29.62
C GLU A 141 -1.71 -2.18 -31.05
N LYS A 142 -0.69 -1.33 -31.23
CA LYS A 142 -0.24 -0.84 -32.55
C LYS A 142 0.78 -1.74 -33.24
N LYS A 143 1.24 -2.81 -32.59
CA LYS A 143 2.16 -3.81 -33.16
C LYS A 143 1.40 -5.06 -33.60
#